data_AF-A0A8A2UCP2-F1
#
_entry.id   AF-A0A8A2UCP2-F1
#
_cell.length_a   1.000
_cell.length_b   1.000
_cell.length_c   1.000
_cell.angle_alpha   90.00
_cell.angle_beta   90.00
_cell.angle_gamma   90.00
#
_symmetry.space_group_name_H-M   'P 1'
#
loop_
_entity.id
_entity.type
_entity.pdbx_description
1 polymer ?
#
loop_
_entity_poly.entity_id
_entity_poly.type
_entity_poly.pdbx_seq_one_letter_code
_entity_poly.pdbx_strand_id
1 'polypeptide(L)'
;MVPNISLNKIKERAALWIAYGLIIALVLWSVFEIIGYTNWVEVDLPLSPSDFAMIASAAGTIVLTFGLLLLYNKQARIQSEQTTIQENQESLMEQQFTPHLTAGVNFLSLTSVQFVIQNTGNGAAFDVSAEWEVAGEKKTWEVPNLPPGEKHGFPIIVDGDSWLLSIDEIKNYLEENNASSVIDYRLTCEDRFEEEKEFSSSVDFGVIVTRSESDEIWNEEPLEEISGHMRKMQRDIRKMRRYQQNNDKNEKWRKRIEQTKEIYGFIQEYDGITVEELNSLTNISEQNIRYRLQSLDDAGGVHYNSNTDTVQLASESQTALSEF
;
A
#
# COMPACT_ATOMS: atom_id res chain seq x y z
N MET A 1 -20.79 4.34 26.88
CA MET A 1 -19.69 5.33 26.90
C MET A 1 -20.24 6.67 26.45
N VAL A 2 -20.34 7.63 27.36
CA VAL A 2 -20.78 8.99 27.02
C VAL A 2 -19.57 9.72 26.44
N PRO A 3 -19.65 10.30 25.22
CA PRO A 3 -18.54 11.06 24.67
C PRO A 3 -18.26 12.25 25.58
N ASN A 4 -17.06 12.29 26.15
CA ASN A 4 -16.59 13.39 26.96
C ASN A 4 -16.31 14.58 26.03
N ILE A 5 -17.36 15.32 25.69
CA ILE A 5 -17.27 16.54 24.89
C ILE A 5 -16.45 17.52 25.72
N SER A 6 -15.23 17.80 25.29
CA SER A 6 -14.31 18.65 26.04
C SER A 6 -14.95 20.02 26.29
N LEU A 7 -15.03 20.42 27.57
CA LEU A 7 -15.59 21.70 28.01
C LEU A 7 -14.99 22.90 27.24
N ASN A 8 -13.77 22.76 26.74
CA ASN A 8 -13.09 23.78 25.92
C ASN A 8 -13.77 23.99 24.56
N LYS A 9 -14.24 22.93 23.88
CA LYS A 9 -14.99 23.08 22.60
C LYS A 9 -16.33 23.77 22.79
N ILE A 10 -16.98 23.58 23.95
CA ILE A 10 -18.25 24.25 24.27
C ILE A 10 -18.03 25.74 24.53
N LYS A 11 -16.96 26.10 25.26
CA LYS A 11 -16.61 27.51 25.52
C LYS A 11 -16.25 28.27 24.24
N GLU A 12 -15.47 27.68 23.35
CA GLU A 12 -15.13 28.31 22.05
C GLU A 12 -16.38 28.55 21.19
N ARG A 13 -17.29 27.56 21.12
CA ARG A 13 -18.56 27.71 20.38
C ARG A 13 -19.47 28.76 21.03
N ALA A 14 -19.56 28.79 22.36
CA ALA A 14 -20.38 29.77 23.07
C ALA A 14 -19.93 31.21 22.80
N ALA A 15 -18.62 31.47 22.79
CA ALA A 15 -18.08 32.79 22.47
C ALA A 15 -18.45 33.24 21.05
N LEU A 16 -18.39 32.34 20.06
CA LEU A 16 -18.82 32.62 18.69
C LEU A 16 -20.32 32.91 18.61
N TRP A 17 -21.17 32.11 19.26
CA TRP A 17 -22.62 32.34 19.27
C TRP A 17 -23.00 33.67 19.94
N ILE A 18 -22.32 34.05 21.02
CA ILE A 18 -22.51 35.34 21.67
C ILE A 18 -22.12 36.48 20.73
N ALA A 19 -20.97 36.38 20.05
CA ALA A 19 -20.54 37.41 19.10
C ALA A 19 -21.52 37.57 17.93
N TYR A 20 -21.98 36.48 17.32
CA TYR A 20 -22.99 36.53 16.26
C TYR A 20 -24.33 37.06 16.76
N GLY A 21 -24.76 36.66 17.96
CA GLY A 21 -25.98 37.17 18.58
C GLY A 21 -25.93 38.68 18.80
N LEU A 22 -24.77 39.21 19.21
CA LEU A 22 -24.57 40.64 19.41
C LEU A 22 -24.63 41.41 18.09
N ILE A 23 -24.02 40.89 17.02
CA ILE A 23 -24.10 41.49 15.68
C ILE A 23 -25.55 41.50 15.17
N ILE A 24 -26.26 40.37 15.29
CA ILE A 24 -27.66 40.26 14.85
C ILE A 24 -28.55 41.22 15.64
N ALA A 25 -28.35 41.32 16.96
CA ALA A 25 -29.09 42.26 17.80
C ALA A 25 -28.83 43.71 17.38
N LEU A 26 -27.59 44.06 17.04
CA LEU A 26 -27.21 45.41 16.59
C LEU A 26 -27.84 45.74 15.23
N VAL A 27 -27.83 44.79 14.28
CA VAL A 27 -28.48 44.96 12.97
C VAL A 27 -29.99 45.10 13.12
N LEU A 28 -30.63 44.22 13.90
CA LEU A 28 -32.07 44.31 14.16
C LEU A 28 -32.42 45.64 14.82
N TRP A 29 -31.62 46.09 15.77
CA TRP A 29 -31.79 47.39 16.42
C TRP A 29 -31.74 48.55 15.42
N SER A 30 -30.74 48.60 14.53
CA SER A 30 -30.66 49.63 13.48
C SER A 30 -31.85 49.57 12.51
N VAL A 31 -32.37 48.38 12.18
CA VAL A 31 -33.56 48.24 11.33
C VAL A 31 -34.80 48.78 12.05
N PHE A 32 -34.97 48.50 13.35
CA PHE A 32 -36.08 49.04 14.14
C PHE A 32 -36.05 50.56 14.26
N GLU A 33 -34.85 51.14 14.32
CA GLU A 33 -34.64 52.60 14.31
C GLU A 33 -35.06 53.21 12.97
N ILE A 34 -34.65 52.63 11.83
CA ILE A 34 -35.03 53.11 10.48
C ILE A 34 -36.54 53.04 10.26
N ILE A 35 -37.20 52.00 10.77
CA ILE A 35 -38.66 51.83 10.64
C ILE A 35 -39.42 52.80 11.58
N GLY A 36 -38.73 53.46 12.53
CA GLY A 36 -39.32 54.44 13.44
C GLY A 36 -40.20 53.81 14.53
N TYR A 37 -40.02 52.52 14.82
CA TYR A 37 -40.82 51.81 15.83
C TYR A 37 -40.36 52.10 17.26
N THR A 38 -39.09 52.48 17.43
CA THR A 38 -38.52 52.86 18.72
C THR A 38 -38.52 54.38 18.88
N ASN A 39 -39.63 54.94 19.37
CA ASN A 39 -39.72 56.34 19.82
C ASN A 39 -38.97 56.53 21.15
N TRP A 40 -37.64 56.41 21.15
CA TRP A 40 -36.83 56.87 22.27
C TRP A 40 -36.39 58.30 21.96
N VAL A 41 -36.87 59.23 22.79
CA VAL A 41 -36.34 60.57 23.08
C VAL A 41 -35.53 61.19 21.94
N GLU A 42 -36.01 62.29 21.35
CA GLU A 42 -35.16 63.27 20.64
C GLU A 42 -34.08 63.75 21.62
N VAL A 43 -33.06 62.91 21.81
CA VAL A 43 -31.77 63.34 22.32
C VAL A 43 -31.20 64.03 21.10
N ASP A 44 -31.33 65.35 21.06
CA ASP A 44 -30.45 66.20 20.26
C ASP A 44 -29.03 65.88 20.74
N LEU A 45 -28.46 64.81 20.18
CA LEU A 45 -27.05 64.52 20.32
C LEU A 45 -26.38 65.76 19.74
N PRO A 46 -25.59 66.52 20.54
CA PRO A 46 -24.93 67.74 20.09
C PRO A 46 -23.72 67.39 19.22
N LEU A 47 -23.90 66.44 18.30
CA LEU A 47 -22.89 65.90 17.42
C LEU A 47 -23.32 66.27 16.01
N SER A 48 -22.45 66.99 15.32
CA SER A 48 -22.68 67.25 13.91
C SER A 48 -22.67 65.93 13.14
N PRO A 49 -23.37 65.80 12.00
CA PRO A 49 -23.30 64.60 11.15
C PRO A 49 -21.85 64.19 10.78
N SER A 50 -20.92 65.15 10.77
CA SER A 50 -19.49 64.92 10.58
C SER A 50 -18.85 64.14 11.74
N ASP A 51 -19.21 64.45 12.99
CA ASP A 51 -18.66 63.79 14.17
C ASP A 51 -19.15 62.34 14.26
N PHE A 52 -20.41 62.09 13.88
CA PHE A 52 -20.97 60.73 13.81
C PHE A 52 -20.26 59.87 12.77
N ALA A 53 -20.03 60.39 11.55
CA ALA A 53 -19.32 59.65 10.51
C ALA A 53 -17.88 59.28 10.95
N MET A 54 -17.21 60.18 11.66
CA MET A 54 -15.88 59.94 12.21
C MET A 54 -15.89 58.83 13.28
N ILE A 55 -16.84 58.86 14.22
CA ILE A 55 -16.99 57.82 15.24
C ILE A 55 -17.33 56.46 14.60
N ALA A 56 -18.24 56.42 13.63
CA ALA A 56 -18.61 55.21 12.92
C ALA A 56 -17.43 54.62 12.13
N SER A 57 -16.62 55.47 11.48
CA SER A 57 -15.41 55.03 10.76
C SER A 57 -14.33 54.46 11.70
N ALA A 58 -14.16 55.06 12.89
CA ALA A 58 -13.25 54.57 13.91
C ALA A 58 -13.72 53.21 14.46
N ALA A 59 -15.01 53.08 14.78
CA ALA A 59 -15.60 51.82 15.22
C ALA A 59 -15.48 50.72 14.15
N GLY A 60 -15.77 51.04 12.89
CA GLY A 60 -15.61 50.11 11.76
C GLY A 60 -14.18 49.61 11.61
N THR A 61 -13.20 50.49 11.77
CA THR A 61 -11.77 50.13 11.68
C THR A 61 -11.34 49.21 12.83
N ILE A 62 -11.84 49.44 14.05
CA ILE A 62 -11.57 48.58 15.21
C ILE A 62 -12.16 47.19 15.00
N VAL A 63 -13.42 47.09 14.56
CA VAL A 63 -14.08 45.81 14.27
C VAL A 63 -13.33 45.05 13.16
N LEU A 64 -12.92 45.75 12.10
CA LEU A 64 -12.16 45.15 11.01
C LEU A 64 -10.79 44.64 11.47
N THR A 65 -10.06 45.43 12.26
CA THR A 65 -8.75 45.05 12.81
C THR A 65 -8.88 43.84 13.74
N PHE A 66 -9.91 43.81 14.59
CA PHE A 66 -10.18 42.67 15.46
C PHE A 66 -10.57 41.42 14.66
N GLY A 67 -11.35 41.58 13.59
CA GLY A 67 -11.68 40.50 12.65
C GLY A 67 -10.45 39.92 11.96
N LEU A 68 -9.53 40.77 11.49
CA LEU A 68 -8.26 40.35 10.91
C LEU A 68 -7.37 39.62 11.91
N LEU A 69 -7.32 40.11 13.16
CA LEU A 69 -6.53 39.47 14.21
C LEU A 69 -7.07 38.08 14.59
N LEU A 70 -8.40 37.92 14.64
CA LEU A 70 -9.05 36.63 14.83
C LEU A 70 -8.76 35.65 13.69
N LEU A 71 -8.80 36.12 12.44
CA LEU A 71 -8.44 35.32 11.27
C LEU A 71 -6.97 34.89 11.30
N TYR A 72 -6.08 35.81 11.64
CA TYR A 72 -4.65 35.53 11.77
C TYR A 72 -4.37 34.48 12.85
N ASN A 73 -4.99 34.62 14.03
CA ASN A 73 -4.85 33.65 15.11
C ASN A 73 -5.36 32.25 14.69
N LYS A 74 -6.48 32.20 13.97
CA LYS A 74 -6.99 30.93 13.42
C LYS A 74 -6.02 30.30 12.42
N GLN A 75 -5.41 31.11 11.55
CA GLN A 75 -4.43 30.62 10.58
C GLN A 75 -3.16 30.11 11.25
N ALA A 76 -2.64 30.83 12.25
CA ALA A 76 -1.48 30.42 13.03
C ALA A 76 -1.71 29.07 13.75
N ARG A 77 -2.91 28.89 14.33
CA ARG A 77 -3.29 27.61 14.94
C ARG A 77 -3.30 26.46 13.93
N ILE A 78 -3.91 26.67 12.76
CA ILE A 78 -3.96 25.65 11.70
C ILE A 78 -2.54 25.28 11.24
N GLN A 79 -1.65 26.24 11.08
CA GLN A 79 -0.25 25.98 10.73
C GLN A 79 0.46 25.15 11.80
N SER A 80 0.30 25.50 13.08
CA SER A 80 0.89 24.72 14.17
C SER A 80 0.37 23.27 14.22
N GLU A 81 -0.93 23.07 13.97
CA GLU A 81 -1.52 21.73 13.90
C GLU A 81 -0.96 20.95 12.70
N GLN A 82 -0.76 21.59 11.55
CA GLN A 82 -0.18 20.96 10.36
C GLN A 82 1.28 20.54 10.57
N THR A 83 2.10 21.36 11.23
CA THR A 83 3.49 21.00 11.55
C THR A 83 3.56 19.74 12.41
N THR A 84 2.76 19.67 13.47
CA THR A 84 2.72 18.47 14.32
C THR A 84 2.23 17.23 13.58
N ILE A 85 1.32 17.37 12.61
CA ILE A 85 0.86 16.25 11.78
C ILE A 85 1.99 15.78 10.85
N GLN A 86 2.75 16.69 10.25
CA GLN A 86 3.88 16.34 9.38
C GLN A 86 4.98 15.61 10.16
N GLU A 87 5.36 16.11 11.34
CA GLU A 87 6.35 15.46 12.22
C GLU A 87 5.90 14.05 12.65
N ASN A 88 4.62 13.89 12.99
CA ASN A 88 4.07 12.58 13.33
C ASN A 88 4.02 11.65 12.11
N GLN A 89 3.75 12.16 10.90
CA GLN A 89 3.77 11.36 9.68
C GLN A 89 5.18 10.92 9.32
N GLU A 90 6.15 11.83 9.43
CA GLU A 90 7.57 11.53 9.18
C GLU A 90 8.09 10.47 10.13
N SER A 91 7.89 10.64 11.44
CA SER A 91 8.29 9.63 12.44
C SER A 91 7.58 8.27 12.26
N LEU A 92 6.30 8.27 11.88
CA LEU A 92 5.58 7.02 11.56
C LEU A 92 6.11 6.37 10.27
N MET A 93 6.49 7.16 9.27
CA MET A 93 7.12 6.65 8.06
C MET A 93 8.51 6.10 8.35
N GLU A 94 9.34 6.78 9.15
CA GLU A 94 10.66 6.30 9.57
C GLU A 94 10.55 4.94 10.28
N GLN A 95 9.61 4.80 11.23
CA GLN A 95 9.35 3.54 11.93
C GLN A 95 8.88 2.40 11.00
N GLN A 96 8.22 2.74 9.88
CA GLN A 96 7.82 1.76 8.88
C GLN A 96 8.97 1.27 8.00
N PHE A 97 10.12 1.94 8.00
CA PHE A 97 11.26 1.60 7.15
C PHE A 97 12.54 1.25 7.94
N THR A 98 12.46 1.05 9.25
CA THR A 98 13.61 0.60 10.04
C THR A 98 13.78 -0.92 9.93
N PRO A 99 14.92 -1.44 9.44
CA PRO A 99 15.23 -2.86 9.53
C PRO A 99 15.53 -3.27 10.97
N HIS A 100 15.23 -4.53 11.31
CA HIS A 100 15.60 -5.09 12.61
C HIS A 100 16.05 -6.54 12.42
N LEU A 101 17.36 -6.76 12.47
CA LEU A 101 17.93 -8.08 12.25
C LEU A 101 18.03 -8.84 13.57
N THR A 102 17.60 -10.10 13.50
CA THR A 102 17.77 -11.07 14.59
C THR A 102 18.47 -12.28 14.01
N ALA A 103 19.46 -12.82 14.72
CA ALA A 103 20.02 -14.11 14.38
C ALA A 103 19.51 -15.18 15.35
N GLY A 104 19.42 -16.39 14.82
CA GLY A 104 19.03 -17.58 15.53
C GLY A 104 19.66 -18.80 14.90
N VAL A 105 19.35 -19.95 15.47
CA VAL A 105 19.73 -21.25 14.91
C VAL A 105 18.44 -21.99 14.61
N ASN A 106 18.36 -22.54 13.40
CA ASN A 106 17.18 -23.24 12.94
C ASN A 106 17.56 -24.60 12.34
N PHE A 107 16.63 -25.55 12.39
CA PHE A 107 16.80 -26.84 11.75
C PHE A 107 16.70 -26.69 10.23
N LEU A 108 17.73 -27.12 9.51
CA LEU A 108 17.67 -27.31 8.06
C LEU A 108 17.06 -28.68 7.73
N SER A 109 17.31 -29.68 8.58
CA SER A 109 16.72 -31.02 8.53
C SER A 109 16.56 -31.58 9.95
N LEU A 110 16.03 -32.80 10.10
CA LEU A 110 15.90 -33.46 11.40
C LEU A 110 17.22 -33.58 12.17
N THR A 111 18.34 -33.64 11.47
CA THR A 111 19.66 -33.89 12.07
C THR A 111 20.63 -32.74 11.89
N SER A 112 20.31 -31.73 11.07
CA SER A 112 21.22 -30.63 10.74
C SER A 112 20.64 -29.28 11.11
N VAL A 113 21.46 -28.44 11.71
CA VAL A 113 21.12 -27.05 12.07
C VAL A 113 21.92 -26.07 11.22
N GLN A 114 21.37 -24.88 11.05
CA GLN A 114 22.00 -23.78 10.33
C GLN A 114 21.82 -22.48 11.13
N PHE A 115 22.76 -21.54 11.01
CA PHE A 115 22.53 -20.18 11.46
C PHE A 115 21.50 -19.52 10.54
N VAL A 116 20.59 -18.75 11.10
CA VAL A 116 19.60 -18.01 10.33
C VAL A 116 19.60 -16.57 10.80
N ILE A 117 19.70 -15.65 9.85
CA ILE A 117 19.43 -14.25 10.06
C ILE A 117 18.05 -13.95 9.51
N GLN A 118 17.24 -13.26 10.29
CA GLN A 118 15.90 -12.87 9.91
C GLN A 118 15.73 -11.36 10.09
N ASN A 119 15.20 -10.71 9.06
CA ASN A 119 14.74 -9.34 9.18
C ASN A 119 13.33 -9.32 9.77
N THR A 120 13.23 -8.95 11.03
CA THR A 120 11.98 -8.80 11.80
C THR A 120 11.46 -7.37 11.81
N GLY A 121 12.20 -6.43 11.21
CA GLY A 121 11.78 -5.04 11.05
C GLY A 121 10.79 -4.86 9.89
N ASN A 122 10.34 -3.62 9.72
CA ASN A 122 9.42 -3.24 8.65
C ASN A 122 10.17 -2.74 7.39
N GLY A 123 11.43 -2.34 7.54
CA GLY A 123 12.31 -1.90 6.45
C GLY A 123 13.19 -3.01 5.87
N ALA A 124 13.57 -2.89 4.60
CA ALA A 124 14.58 -3.77 4.00
C ALA A 124 15.96 -3.46 4.60
N ALA A 125 16.77 -4.49 4.80
CA ALA A 125 18.15 -4.36 5.25
C ALA A 125 19.09 -4.56 4.07
N PHE A 126 20.00 -3.63 3.84
CA PHE A 126 20.99 -3.66 2.76
C PHE A 126 22.36 -3.96 3.34
N ASP A 127 23.23 -4.55 2.51
CA ASP A 127 24.64 -4.86 2.83
C ASP A 127 24.78 -5.51 4.21
N VAL A 128 23.95 -6.54 4.42
CA VAL A 128 23.87 -7.25 5.70
C VAL A 128 25.15 -8.05 5.88
N SER A 129 25.93 -7.72 6.91
CA SER A 129 27.07 -8.50 7.33
C SER A 129 26.79 -9.16 8.67
N ALA A 130 27.29 -10.38 8.83
CA ALA A 130 27.12 -11.17 10.04
C ALA A 130 28.43 -11.81 10.44
N GLU A 131 28.85 -11.52 11.65
CA GLU A 131 30.01 -12.11 12.28
C GLU A 131 29.57 -13.00 13.43
N TRP A 132 30.14 -14.19 13.51
CA TRP A 132 30.00 -15.07 14.67
C TRP A 132 31.33 -15.73 14.98
N GLU A 133 31.49 -16.11 16.25
CA GLU A 133 32.70 -16.76 16.76
C GLU A 133 32.34 -18.13 17.34
N VAL A 134 32.85 -19.19 16.71
CA VAL A 134 32.64 -20.58 17.17
C VAL A 134 33.99 -21.19 17.50
N ALA A 135 34.19 -21.59 18.76
CA ALA A 135 35.45 -22.18 19.26
C ALA A 135 36.71 -21.36 18.90
N GLY A 136 36.62 -20.03 18.92
CA GLY A 136 37.72 -19.13 18.59
C GLY A 136 37.94 -18.88 17.09
N GLU A 137 37.15 -19.52 16.21
CA GLU A 137 37.11 -19.17 14.80
C GLU A 137 36.02 -18.14 14.51
N LYS A 138 36.42 -16.98 13.99
CA LYS A 138 35.50 -15.98 13.47
C LYS A 138 35.14 -16.29 12.02
N LYS A 139 33.85 -16.26 11.70
CA LYS A 139 33.35 -16.33 10.33
C LYS A 139 32.48 -15.12 10.05
N THR A 140 32.58 -14.63 8.83
CA THR A 140 31.81 -13.47 8.34
C THR A 140 31.02 -13.88 7.12
N TRP A 141 29.77 -13.42 7.05
CA TRP A 141 28.85 -13.67 5.93
C TRP A 141 28.23 -12.37 5.48
N GLU A 142 28.05 -12.24 4.17
CA GLU A 142 27.50 -11.04 3.56
C GLU A 142 26.29 -11.40 2.70
N VAL A 143 25.20 -10.65 2.87
CA VAL A 143 23.97 -10.76 2.09
C VAL A 143 23.62 -9.37 1.56
N PRO A 144 23.58 -9.17 0.23
CA PRO A 144 23.37 -7.83 -0.35
C PRO A 144 22.06 -7.16 0.08
N ASN A 145 21.00 -7.96 0.27
CA ASN A 145 19.68 -7.45 0.63
C ASN A 145 18.86 -8.53 1.35
N LEU A 146 18.25 -8.15 2.47
CA LEU A 146 17.31 -8.96 3.22
C LEU A 146 15.97 -8.22 3.42
N PRO A 147 14.94 -8.53 2.60
CA PRO A 147 13.62 -7.92 2.72
C PRO A 147 12.93 -8.16 4.08
N PRO A 148 11.95 -7.32 4.47
CA PRO A 148 11.17 -7.51 5.69
C PRO A 148 10.52 -8.90 5.75
N GLY A 149 10.70 -9.60 6.86
CA GLY A 149 10.15 -10.93 7.10
C GLY A 149 10.89 -12.07 6.40
N GLU A 150 11.88 -11.78 5.55
CA GLU A 150 12.71 -12.81 4.95
C GLU A 150 13.82 -13.29 5.90
N LYS A 151 14.27 -14.51 5.62
CA LYS A 151 15.31 -15.20 6.38
C LYS A 151 16.36 -15.76 5.45
N HIS A 152 17.62 -15.63 5.85
CA HIS A 152 18.75 -16.22 5.16
C HIS A 152 19.47 -17.20 6.08
N GLY A 153 19.74 -18.41 5.58
CA GLY A 153 20.36 -19.47 6.34
C GLY A 153 21.79 -19.72 5.88
N PHE A 154 22.69 -19.97 6.83
CA PHE A 154 24.08 -20.28 6.56
C PHE A 154 24.48 -21.58 7.27
N PRO A 155 25.24 -22.45 6.60
CA PRO A 155 25.76 -23.64 7.23
C PRO A 155 26.73 -23.29 8.37
N ILE A 156 26.74 -24.12 9.40
CA ILE A 156 27.68 -24.03 10.51
C ILE A 156 28.96 -24.74 10.07
N ILE A 157 30.02 -23.97 9.82
CA ILE A 157 31.33 -24.48 9.39
C ILE A 157 32.27 -24.41 10.58
N VAL A 158 32.76 -25.56 11.03
CA VAL A 158 33.60 -25.65 12.23
C VAL A 158 34.98 -26.25 11.98
N ASP A 159 35.24 -26.79 10.78
CA ASP A 159 36.60 -27.16 10.36
C ASP A 159 36.70 -27.18 8.81
N GLY A 160 37.47 -26.24 8.24
CA GLY A 160 37.71 -26.15 6.79
C GLY A 160 36.45 -26.06 5.91
N ASP A 161 36.31 -27.03 4.99
CA ASP A 161 35.26 -27.13 3.94
C ASP A 161 34.19 -28.20 4.26
N SER A 162 33.98 -28.59 5.53
CA SER A 162 32.84 -29.46 5.90
C SER A 162 31.61 -28.62 6.28
N TRP A 163 30.59 -28.63 5.41
CA TRP A 163 29.50 -27.65 5.41
C TRP A 163 28.23 -28.10 6.14
N LEU A 164 28.20 -29.31 6.70
CA LEU A 164 27.00 -29.88 7.30
C LEU A 164 27.38 -30.73 8.51
N LEU A 165 27.53 -30.10 9.66
CA LEU A 165 27.57 -30.85 10.91
C LEU A 165 26.15 -31.16 11.37
N SER A 166 25.93 -32.43 11.69
CA SER A 166 24.81 -32.86 12.50
C SER A 166 24.88 -32.23 13.90
N ILE A 167 23.74 -32.18 14.59
CA ILE A 167 23.66 -31.63 15.96
C ILE A 167 24.69 -32.30 16.88
N ASP A 168 24.85 -33.62 16.75
CA ASP A 168 25.81 -34.41 17.53
C ASP A 168 27.26 -34.01 17.21
N GLU A 169 27.58 -33.78 15.94
CA GLU A 169 28.92 -33.34 15.53
C GLU A 169 29.26 -31.95 16.05
N ILE A 170 28.30 -31.02 16.06
CA ILE A 170 28.50 -29.68 16.64
C ILE A 170 28.74 -29.80 18.15
N LYS A 171 27.94 -30.61 18.85
CA LYS A 171 28.09 -30.85 20.28
C LYS A 171 29.47 -31.42 20.61
N ASN A 172 29.86 -32.49 19.92
CA ASN A 172 31.17 -33.12 20.09
C ASN A 172 32.30 -32.14 19.80
N TYR A 173 32.19 -31.35 18.73
CA TYR A 173 33.20 -30.35 18.38
C TYR A 173 33.37 -29.28 19.47
N LEU A 174 32.27 -28.77 20.02
CA LEU A 174 32.31 -27.78 21.10
C LEU A 174 32.92 -28.37 22.38
N GLU A 175 32.59 -29.63 22.72
CA GLU A 175 33.15 -30.34 23.87
C GLU A 175 34.65 -30.61 23.70
N GLU A 176 35.08 -31.08 22.53
CA GLU A 176 36.49 -31.37 22.21
C GLU A 176 37.38 -30.12 22.28
N ASN A 177 36.84 -28.96 21.88
CA ASN A 177 37.55 -27.68 21.90
C ASN A 177 37.34 -26.88 23.20
N ASN A 178 36.61 -27.44 24.18
CA ASN A 178 36.25 -26.76 25.43
C ASN A 178 35.61 -25.38 25.19
N ALA A 179 34.78 -25.28 24.15
CA ALA A 179 34.11 -24.07 23.70
C ALA A 179 32.70 -23.95 24.31
N SER A 180 32.20 -22.73 24.42
CA SER A 180 30.85 -22.44 24.91
C SER A 180 29.78 -22.88 23.91
N SER A 181 28.64 -23.39 24.41
CA SER A 181 27.43 -23.62 23.60
C SER A 181 26.71 -22.32 23.24
N VAL A 182 27.00 -21.24 23.97
CA VAL A 182 26.50 -19.89 23.69
C VAL A 182 27.42 -19.24 22.68
N ILE A 183 26.86 -18.90 21.52
CA ILE A 183 27.57 -18.29 20.39
C ILE A 183 27.12 -16.85 20.27
N ASP A 184 28.06 -15.94 20.49
CA ASP A 184 27.86 -14.51 20.30
C ASP A 184 27.90 -14.18 18.81
N TYR A 185 26.99 -13.31 18.39
CA TYR A 185 26.92 -12.82 17.03
C TYR A 185 26.83 -11.30 16.99
N ARG A 186 27.36 -10.73 15.91
CA ARG A 186 27.29 -9.32 15.57
C ARG A 186 26.78 -9.18 14.15
N LEU A 187 25.69 -8.46 13.96
CA LEU A 187 25.10 -8.16 12.67
C LEU A 187 25.26 -6.67 12.41
N THR A 188 25.61 -6.31 11.18
CA THR A 188 25.55 -4.95 10.68
C THR A 188 24.69 -4.92 9.42
N CYS A 189 23.97 -3.83 9.21
CA CYS A 189 23.27 -3.57 7.96
C CYS A 189 23.07 -2.08 7.76
N GLU A 190 22.80 -1.70 6.52
CA GLU A 190 22.35 -0.36 6.17
C GLU A 190 20.84 -0.35 5.96
N ASP A 191 20.19 0.74 6.32
CA ASP A 191 18.81 0.99 5.91
C ASP A 191 18.74 1.68 4.54
N ARG A 192 17.52 2.00 4.09
CA ARG A 192 17.30 2.68 2.80
C ARG A 192 17.89 4.10 2.71
N PHE A 193 18.37 4.64 3.83
CA PHE A 193 18.98 5.95 3.95
C PHE A 193 20.50 5.86 4.19
N GLU A 194 21.09 4.68 4.00
CA GLU A 194 22.52 4.41 4.20
C GLU A 194 22.95 4.64 5.67
N GLU A 195 22.02 4.53 6.63
CA GLU A 195 22.36 4.55 8.05
C GLU A 195 22.73 3.15 8.53
N GLU A 196 23.96 3.01 9.03
CA GLU A 196 24.45 1.75 9.61
C GLU A 196 23.73 1.45 10.93
N LYS A 197 23.20 0.22 11.05
CA LYS A 197 22.61 -0.34 12.26
C LYS A 197 23.41 -1.56 12.68
N GLU A 198 23.68 -1.65 13.98
CA GLU A 198 24.38 -2.78 14.57
C GLU A 198 23.47 -3.52 15.56
N PHE A 199 23.47 -4.84 15.47
CA PHE A 199 22.76 -5.72 16.39
C PHE A 199 23.72 -6.76 16.94
N SER A 200 23.78 -6.90 18.27
CA SER A 200 24.56 -7.96 18.91
C SER A 200 23.69 -8.73 19.89
N SER A 201 23.83 -10.04 19.87
CA SER A 201 23.17 -10.94 20.82
C SER A 201 23.90 -12.27 20.86
N SER A 202 23.32 -13.25 21.55
CA SER A 202 23.87 -14.58 21.64
C SER A 202 22.79 -15.64 21.41
N VAL A 203 23.19 -16.78 20.86
CA VAL A 203 22.32 -17.95 20.68
C VAL A 203 22.92 -19.14 21.43
N ASP A 204 22.12 -19.77 22.28
CA ASP A 204 22.53 -20.97 23.00
C ASP A 204 22.16 -22.24 22.23
N PHE A 205 23.17 -22.93 21.70
CA PHE A 205 23.01 -24.24 21.05
C PHE A 205 22.56 -25.31 22.03
N GLY A 206 22.89 -25.19 23.31
CA GLY A 206 22.54 -26.17 24.33
C GLY A 206 21.03 -26.35 24.43
N VAL A 207 20.25 -25.26 24.28
CA VAL A 207 18.79 -25.31 24.27
C VAL A 207 18.25 -26.11 23.07
N ILE A 208 18.88 -25.99 21.91
CA ILE A 208 18.46 -26.67 20.68
C ILE A 208 18.82 -28.15 20.73
N VAL A 209 20.03 -28.48 21.22
CA VAL A 209 20.47 -29.86 21.46
C VAL A 209 19.52 -30.54 22.45
N THR A 210 19.23 -29.88 23.58
CA THR A 210 18.33 -30.43 24.62
C THR A 210 16.91 -30.65 24.07
N ARG A 211 16.41 -29.75 23.21
CA ARG A 211 15.13 -29.93 22.52
C ARG A 211 15.15 -31.07 21.50
N SER A 212 16.27 -31.29 20.80
CA SER A 212 16.39 -32.43 19.88
C SER A 212 16.45 -33.79 20.59
N GLU A 213 16.98 -33.81 21.82
CA GLU A 213 17.03 -35.00 22.68
C GLU A 213 15.71 -35.23 23.44
N SER A 214 14.84 -34.22 23.56
CA SER A 214 13.54 -34.40 24.19
C SER A 214 12.54 -35.07 23.23
N ASP A 215 11.84 -36.09 23.73
CA ASP A 215 10.74 -36.77 23.01
C ASP A 215 9.61 -35.80 22.59
N GLU A 216 9.65 -34.55 23.03
CA GLU A 216 8.67 -33.50 22.75
C GLU A 216 8.62 -33.13 21.26
N ILE A 217 9.76 -33.09 20.55
CA ILE A 217 9.79 -32.86 19.08
C ILE A 217 9.16 -34.03 18.31
N TRP A 218 9.27 -35.25 18.84
CA TRP A 218 8.65 -36.44 18.25
C TRP A 218 7.17 -36.56 18.62
N ASN A 219 6.75 -35.95 19.74
CA ASN A 219 5.37 -35.98 20.23
C ASN A 219 4.51 -34.80 19.73
N GLU A 220 5.10 -33.65 19.35
CA GLU A 220 4.39 -32.54 18.69
C GLU A 220 4.50 -32.62 17.14
N GLU A 221 3.81 -33.61 16.58
CA GLU A 221 3.18 -33.60 15.24
C GLU A 221 3.91 -32.93 14.03
N PRO A 222 5.20 -33.22 13.73
CA PRO A 222 5.83 -32.71 12.50
C PRO A 222 5.08 -33.20 11.23
N LEU A 223 4.42 -34.36 11.31
CA LEU A 223 3.60 -34.89 10.22
C LEU A 223 2.31 -34.10 9.98
N GLU A 224 1.69 -33.53 11.02
CA GLU A 224 0.45 -32.78 10.87
C GLU A 224 0.71 -31.40 10.25
N GLU A 225 1.77 -30.70 10.69
CA GLU A 225 2.22 -29.45 10.08
C GLU A 225 2.68 -29.67 8.64
N ILE A 226 3.49 -30.69 8.36
CA ILE A 226 3.90 -31.04 6.98
C ILE A 226 2.66 -31.33 6.12
N SER A 227 1.66 -32.03 6.65
CA SER A 227 0.39 -32.27 5.93
C SER A 227 -0.38 -30.98 5.67
N GLY A 228 -0.38 -30.03 6.62
CA GLY A 228 -0.98 -28.70 6.48
C GLY A 228 -0.31 -27.88 5.39
N HIS A 229 1.03 -27.87 5.38
CA HIS A 229 1.85 -27.19 4.38
C HIS A 229 1.69 -27.82 2.99
N MET A 230 1.63 -29.16 2.88
CA MET A 230 1.33 -29.85 1.62
C MET A 230 -0.08 -29.49 1.10
N ARG A 231 -1.09 -29.42 1.97
CA ARG A 231 -2.45 -28.98 1.58
C ARG A 231 -2.46 -27.53 1.09
N LYS A 232 -1.71 -26.64 1.72
CA LYS A 232 -1.55 -25.23 1.28
C LYS A 232 -0.85 -25.15 -0.07
N MET A 233 0.25 -25.88 -0.25
CA MET A 233 0.98 -25.96 -1.51
C MET A 233 0.13 -26.51 -2.65
N GLN A 234 -0.65 -27.58 -2.41
CA GLN A 234 -1.61 -28.09 -3.40
C GLN A 234 -2.69 -27.07 -3.76
N ARG A 235 -3.17 -26.28 -2.79
CA ARG A 235 -4.14 -25.20 -3.01
C ARG A 235 -3.54 -24.10 -3.89
N ASP A 236 -2.29 -23.72 -3.65
CA ASP A 236 -1.62 -22.67 -4.40
C ASP A 236 -1.22 -23.14 -5.81
N ILE A 237 -0.84 -24.41 -5.99
CA ILE A 237 -0.67 -25.02 -7.32
C ILE A 237 -1.98 -24.99 -8.11
N ARG A 238 -3.13 -25.28 -7.47
CA ARG A 238 -4.44 -25.17 -8.13
C ARG A 238 -4.75 -23.72 -8.53
N LYS A 239 -4.40 -22.73 -7.70
CA LYS A 239 -4.56 -21.30 -8.05
C LYS A 239 -3.66 -20.92 -9.23
N MET A 240 -2.38 -21.30 -9.20
CA MET A 240 -1.44 -21.05 -10.30
C MET A 240 -1.95 -21.63 -11.62
N ARG A 241 -2.47 -22.87 -11.61
CA ARG A 241 -3.09 -23.47 -12.79
C ARG A 241 -4.30 -22.67 -13.29
N ARG A 242 -5.15 -22.15 -12.38
CA ARG A 242 -6.27 -21.26 -12.77
C ARG A 242 -5.78 -19.93 -13.36
N TYR A 243 -4.73 -19.34 -12.81
CA TYR A 243 -4.12 -18.12 -13.35
C TYR A 243 -3.51 -18.34 -14.74
N GLN A 244 -2.77 -19.44 -14.94
CA GLN A 244 -2.26 -19.82 -16.26
C GLN A 244 -3.41 -20.03 -17.26
N GLN A 245 -4.45 -20.77 -16.87
CA GLN A 245 -5.64 -20.95 -17.72
C GLN A 245 -6.34 -19.62 -18.06
N ASN A 246 -6.38 -18.67 -17.13
CA ASN A 246 -6.94 -17.35 -17.36
C ASN A 246 -6.04 -16.51 -18.29
N ASN A 247 -4.72 -16.60 -18.15
CA ASN A 247 -3.79 -15.96 -19.08
C ASN A 247 -3.92 -16.54 -20.49
N ASP A 248 -4.00 -17.86 -20.64
CA ASP A 248 -4.24 -18.51 -21.94
C ASP A 248 -5.57 -18.08 -22.56
N LYS A 249 -6.62 -17.93 -21.73
CA LYS A 249 -7.92 -17.41 -22.19
C LYS A 249 -7.81 -15.96 -22.64
N ASN A 250 -7.09 -15.11 -21.90
CA ASN A 250 -6.88 -13.71 -22.24
C ASN A 250 -6.07 -13.57 -23.53
N GLU A 251 -5.04 -14.38 -23.72
CA GLU A 251 -4.24 -14.39 -24.95
C GLU A 251 -5.07 -14.86 -26.15
N LYS A 252 -5.87 -15.92 -25.99
CA LYS A 252 -6.85 -16.35 -27.02
C LYS A 252 -7.87 -15.25 -27.33
N TRP A 253 -8.35 -14.53 -26.32
CA TRP A 253 -9.26 -13.39 -26.51
C TRP A 253 -8.58 -12.24 -27.26
N ARG A 254 -7.34 -11.88 -26.91
CA ARG A 254 -6.58 -10.83 -27.59
C ARG A 254 -6.35 -11.18 -29.06
N LYS A 255 -5.89 -12.40 -29.34
CA LYS A 255 -5.72 -12.91 -30.71
C LYS A 255 -7.03 -12.87 -31.50
N ARG A 256 -8.18 -13.16 -30.84
CA ARG A 256 -9.48 -13.04 -31.48
C ARG A 256 -9.81 -11.59 -31.83
N ILE A 257 -9.56 -10.64 -30.93
CA ILE A 257 -9.81 -9.22 -31.19
C ILE A 257 -8.96 -8.72 -32.34
N GLU A 258 -7.67 -9.08 -32.37
CA GLU A 258 -6.73 -8.72 -33.45
C GLU A 258 -7.23 -9.23 -34.81
N GLN A 259 -7.59 -10.52 -34.90
CA GLN A 259 -8.14 -11.10 -36.13
C GLN A 259 -9.45 -10.42 -36.58
N THR A 260 -10.34 -10.05 -35.64
CA THR A 260 -11.55 -9.30 -36.00
C THR A 260 -11.23 -7.91 -36.54
N LYS A 261 -10.24 -7.22 -35.95
CA LYS A 261 -9.79 -5.91 -36.43
C LYS A 261 -9.19 -5.99 -37.83
N GLU A 262 -8.41 -7.03 -38.10
CA GLU A 262 -7.81 -7.29 -39.41
C GLU A 262 -8.89 -7.52 -40.48
N ILE A 263 -9.87 -8.40 -40.20
CA ILE A 263 -11.03 -8.63 -41.08
C ILE A 263 -11.78 -7.32 -41.34
N TYR A 264 -12.06 -6.55 -40.29
CA TYR A 264 -12.77 -5.28 -40.42
C TYR A 264 -11.99 -4.25 -41.24
N GLY A 265 -10.66 -4.20 -41.09
CA GLY A 265 -9.79 -3.33 -41.91
C GLY A 265 -9.89 -3.66 -43.41
N PHE A 266 -9.89 -4.94 -43.77
CA PHE A 266 -10.09 -5.35 -45.16
C PHE A 266 -11.50 -5.00 -45.68
N ILE A 267 -12.54 -5.13 -44.85
CA ILE A 267 -13.90 -4.72 -45.24
C ILE A 267 -14.01 -3.21 -45.46
N GLN A 268 -13.24 -2.40 -44.72
CA GLN A 268 -13.19 -0.95 -44.94
C GLN A 268 -12.43 -0.56 -46.20
N GLU A 269 -11.40 -1.32 -46.57
CA GLU A 269 -10.58 -1.05 -47.75
C GLU A 269 -11.28 -1.48 -49.05
N TYR A 270 -12.04 -2.59 -49.01
CA TYR A 270 -12.70 -3.18 -50.18
C TYR A 270 -14.23 -3.07 -50.06
N ASP A 271 -14.86 -2.36 -51.00
CA ASP A 271 -16.32 -2.23 -51.04
C ASP A 271 -16.97 -3.52 -51.56
N GLY A 272 -17.34 -4.41 -50.64
CA GLY A 272 -17.94 -5.71 -50.94
C GLY A 272 -16.91 -6.79 -51.17
N ILE A 273 -16.60 -7.55 -50.12
CA ILE A 273 -15.63 -8.66 -50.16
C ILE A 273 -16.30 -9.99 -49.80
N THR A 274 -15.91 -11.08 -50.44
CA THR A 274 -16.41 -12.43 -50.14
C THR A 274 -15.63 -13.09 -48.99
N VAL A 275 -16.24 -14.08 -48.34
CA VAL A 275 -15.59 -14.89 -47.29
C VAL A 275 -14.36 -15.63 -47.84
N GLU A 276 -14.40 -16.09 -49.10
CA GLU A 276 -13.27 -16.75 -49.77
C GLU A 276 -12.09 -15.79 -49.97
N GLU A 277 -12.37 -14.56 -50.42
CA GLU A 277 -11.34 -13.52 -50.55
C GLU A 277 -10.75 -13.14 -49.19
N LEU A 278 -11.58 -12.95 -48.16
CA LEU A 278 -11.11 -12.69 -46.80
C LEU A 278 -10.25 -13.83 -46.25
N ASN A 279 -10.59 -15.09 -46.56
CA ASN A 279 -9.77 -16.25 -46.20
C ASN A 279 -8.40 -16.18 -46.90
N SER A 280 -8.37 -15.86 -48.20
CA SER A 280 -7.13 -15.72 -48.96
C SER A 280 -6.21 -14.61 -48.44
N LEU A 281 -6.79 -13.51 -47.94
CA LEU A 281 -6.03 -12.35 -47.43
C LEU A 281 -5.55 -12.54 -45.98
N THR A 282 -6.38 -13.12 -45.11
CA THR A 282 -6.10 -13.22 -43.67
C THR A 282 -5.52 -14.58 -43.25
N ASN A 283 -5.61 -15.59 -44.10
CA ASN A 283 -5.32 -16.99 -43.78
C ASN A 283 -6.13 -17.51 -42.56
N ILE A 284 -7.32 -16.95 -42.33
CA ILE A 284 -8.26 -17.39 -41.30
C ILE A 284 -9.27 -18.32 -41.96
N SER A 285 -9.51 -19.49 -41.38
CA SER A 285 -10.52 -20.44 -41.87
C SER A 285 -11.89 -19.78 -42.07
N GLU A 286 -12.55 -20.07 -43.19
CA GLU A 286 -13.86 -19.49 -43.55
C GLU A 286 -14.89 -19.60 -42.44
N GLN A 287 -14.97 -20.73 -41.74
CA GLN A 287 -15.91 -20.91 -40.63
C GLN A 287 -15.72 -19.86 -39.52
N ASN A 288 -14.47 -19.54 -39.18
CA ASN A 288 -14.16 -18.49 -38.20
C ASN A 288 -14.43 -17.10 -38.75
N ILE A 289 -14.22 -16.87 -40.05
CA ILE A 289 -14.58 -15.61 -40.71
C ILE A 289 -16.10 -15.42 -40.64
N ARG A 290 -16.91 -16.38 -41.11
CA ARG A 290 -18.38 -16.32 -41.06
C ARG A 290 -18.90 -16.02 -39.64
N TYR A 291 -18.38 -16.73 -38.64
CA TYR A 291 -18.74 -16.48 -37.24
C TYR A 291 -18.45 -15.04 -36.79
N ARG A 292 -17.31 -14.49 -37.20
CA ARG A 292 -16.91 -13.11 -36.87
C ARG A 292 -17.71 -12.08 -37.64
N LEU A 293 -17.99 -12.32 -38.91
CA LEU A 293 -18.83 -11.45 -39.74
C LEU A 293 -20.24 -11.37 -39.18
N GLN A 294 -20.81 -12.50 -38.76
CA GLN A 294 -22.10 -12.53 -38.05
C GLN A 294 -22.06 -11.70 -36.76
N SER A 295 -20.99 -11.83 -35.96
CA SER A 295 -20.84 -11.03 -34.74
C SER A 295 -20.69 -9.52 -35.01
N LEU A 296 -20.07 -9.14 -36.14
CA LEU A 296 -19.91 -7.74 -36.56
C LEU A 296 -21.21 -7.17 -37.14
N ASP A 297 -21.99 -8.00 -37.84
CA ASP A 297 -23.33 -7.68 -38.36
C ASP A 297 -24.33 -7.49 -37.22
N ASP A 298 -24.33 -8.39 -36.24
CA ASP A 298 -25.12 -8.26 -35.00
C ASP A 298 -24.78 -6.97 -34.23
N ALA A 299 -23.52 -6.52 -34.29
CA ALA A 299 -23.05 -5.26 -33.70
C ALA A 299 -23.33 -4.02 -34.57
N GLY A 300 -23.87 -4.19 -35.78
CA GLY A 300 -24.17 -3.12 -36.74
C GLY A 300 -22.93 -2.50 -37.41
N GLY A 301 -21.76 -3.14 -37.33
CA GLY A 301 -20.52 -2.61 -37.93
C GLY A 301 -20.38 -2.95 -39.42
N VAL A 302 -20.98 -4.04 -39.87
CA VAL A 302 -20.97 -4.52 -41.26
C VAL A 302 -22.34 -5.08 -41.62
N HIS A 303 -22.62 -5.31 -42.90
CA HIS A 303 -23.78 -6.07 -43.35
C HIS A 303 -23.33 -7.39 -43.98
N TYR A 304 -23.60 -8.51 -43.32
CA TYR A 304 -23.17 -9.84 -43.77
C TYR A 304 -24.32 -10.63 -44.40
N ASN A 305 -24.21 -10.96 -45.69
CA ASN A 305 -25.20 -11.79 -46.39
C ASN A 305 -24.76 -13.27 -46.41
N SER A 306 -25.41 -14.09 -45.57
CA SER A 306 -25.10 -15.51 -45.43
C SER A 306 -25.44 -16.39 -46.64
N ASN A 307 -26.24 -15.89 -47.59
CA ASN A 307 -26.57 -16.65 -48.81
C ASN A 307 -25.50 -16.50 -49.90
N THR A 308 -24.89 -15.32 -49.98
CA THR A 308 -23.87 -14.99 -50.99
C THR A 308 -22.45 -14.98 -50.43
N ASP A 309 -22.29 -15.16 -49.11
CA ASP A 309 -21.00 -15.06 -48.40
C ASP A 309 -20.27 -13.73 -48.70
N THR A 310 -21.03 -12.66 -48.91
CA THR A 310 -20.50 -11.31 -49.17
C THR A 310 -20.73 -10.43 -47.94
N VAL A 311 -19.75 -9.59 -47.63
CA VAL A 311 -19.88 -8.56 -46.59
C VAL A 311 -19.61 -7.18 -47.15
N GLN A 312 -20.42 -6.22 -46.73
CA GLN A 312 -20.26 -4.80 -47.03
C GLN A 312 -20.16 -4.01 -45.73
N LEU A 313 -19.50 -2.86 -45.77
CA LEU A 313 -19.53 -1.94 -44.64
C LEU A 313 -20.98 -1.47 -44.44
N ALA A 314 -21.43 -1.39 -43.18
CA ALA A 314 -22.74 -0.82 -42.91
C ALA A 314 -22.70 0.65 -43.34
N SER A 315 -23.27 0.97 -44.50
CA SER A 315 -23.40 2.34 -44.98
C SER A 315 -24.10 3.15 -43.89
N GLU A 316 -23.49 4.24 -43.41
CA GLU A 316 -23.92 5.08 -42.29
C GLU A 316 -25.45 5.28 -42.28
N SER A 317 -26.16 4.32 -41.72
CA SER A 317 -27.61 4.26 -41.71
C SER A 317 -28.01 4.83 -40.37
N GLN A 318 -28.20 6.16 -40.36
CA GLN A 318 -29.13 7.01 -39.59
C GLN A 318 -29.74 6.50 -38.27
N THR A 319 -29.08 5.60 -37.56
CA THR A 319 -29.53 5.14 -36.25
C THR A 319 -28.82 6.04 -35.26
N ALA A 320 -29.36 7.25 -35.12
CA ALA A 320 -28.94 8.15 -34.07
C ALA A 320 -29.05 7.42 -32.74
N LEU A 321 -27.95 7.39 -31.99
CA LEU A 321 -27.83 6.90 -30.61
C LEU A 321 -28.81 7.59 -29.61
N SER A 322 -29.74 8.43 -30.10
CA SER A 322 -30.76 9.13 -29.33
C SER A 322 -32.06 8.34 -29.13
N GLU A 323 -32.19 7.12 -29.68
CA GLU A 323 -33.38 6.26 -29.47
C GLU A 323 -33.15 5.09 -28.48
N PHE A 324 -32.06 5.12 -27.70
CA PHE A 324 -31.86 4.28 -26.52
C PHE A 324 -31.65 5.11 -25.26
#